data_AF-A3W2C1-F1
#
_entry.id   AF-A3W2C1-F1
#
_cell.length_a   1.000
_cell.length_b   1.000
_cell.length_c   1.000
_cell.angle_alpha   90.00
_cell.angle_beta   90.00
_cell.angle_gamma   90.00
#
_symmetry.space_group_name_H-M   'P 1'
#
loop_
_entity.id
_entity.type
_entity.pdbx_description
1 polymer ?
#
loop_
_entity_poly.entity_id
_entity_poly.type
_entity_poly.pdbx_seq_one_letter_code
_entity_poly.pdbx_strand_id
1 'polypeptide(L)'
;MSAPASGAWSARTPLIVGLIGLILLVGGFGTWAVFTQISGAIIAPGRIEVDQNRQVVQHPDGGVVSAIEVKEGDRVSAGQVLVRLDPTDLQSELSIIENQLAELMARRGRLEAERDGRDTLKFDPLLIEISAQNRDANDLMAGQKTLFDARAQTVVAEIDQLHKRRGQITNQIDGIDAQQVALSRQLDLIELELTDQQSLLDRGLAQASRVLNLQREQARLSGTMGDLAAQKAEAEGRITEIEITILKLGTDRREEAITTLRDLQFRELELREQRRALIEQMGRLDIPSPVSGVVYNLQVFALRSVIRPADPVLFIVPQDRPLVINARVDSIHVDKLFVGQEVTLRFSALDQRTTPELFGRVTQISADAFEDEATRASYYRAEIVLSEGEQARLPEGTALIPGMPVEAFIRTADRTPIAYLVKPFTDYLAKAFRE
;
A
#
# COMPACT_ATOMS: atom_id res chain seq x y z
N MET A 1 21.96 -31.61 -124.86
CA MET A 1 20.91 -30.56 -124.81
C MET A 1 19.76 -31.10 -123.98
N SER A 2 19.68 -30.70 -122.70
CA SER A 2 18.70 -31.22 -121.74
C SER A 2 18.75 -30.45 -120.41
N ALA A 3 17.69 -29.68 -120.13
CA ALA A 3 16.95 -29.51 -118.86
C ALA A 3 17.68 -29.01 -117.57
N PRO A 4 16.97 -28.65 -116.48
CA PRO A 4 15.56 -28.23 -116.30
C PRO A 4 15.38 -26.96 -115.42
N ALA A 5 14.11 -26.57 -115.28
CA ALA A 5 13.57 -25.49 -114.45
C ALA A 5 13.80 -25.64 -112.94
N SER A 6 14.04 -24.52 -112.24
CA SER A 6 14.07 -24.44 -110.78
C SER A 6 12.72 -23.98 -110.23
N GLY A 7 12.03 -24.86 -109.50
CA GLY A 7 10.79 -24.58 -108.79
C GLY A 7 10.96 -23.57 -107.66
N ALA A 8 9.99 -22.66 -107.54
CA ALA A 8 9.93 -21.67 -106.46
C ALA A 8 9.78 -22.35 -105.09
N TRP A 9 10.66 -22.02 -104.14
CA TRP A 9 10.56 -22.48 -102.76
C TRP A 9 9.34 -21.85 -102.07
N SER A 10 8.41 -22.68 -101.61
CA SER A 10 7.26 -22.24 -100.82
C SER A 10 7.69 -21.82 -99.42
N ALA A 11 7.60 -20.52 -99.11
CA ALA A 11 7.95 -19.93 -97.81
C ALA A 11 6.94 -20.22 -96.68
N ARG A 12 5.86 -20.97 -96.94
CA ARG A 12 4.78 -21.19 -95.95
C ARG A 12 5.20 -22.05 -94.77
N THR A 13 5.98 -23.10 -95.01
CA THR A 13 6.48 -24.03 -93.97
C THR A 13 7.45 -23.37 -92.98
N PRO A 14 8.51 -22.65 -93.39
CA PRO A 14 9.39 -21.97 -92.44
C PRO A 14 8.67 -20.84 -91.68
N LEU A 15 7.69 -20.16 -92.29
CA LEU A 15 6.87 -19.15 -91.60
C LEU A 15 5.98 -19.76 -90.51
N ILE A 16 5.33 -20.90 -90.78
CA ILE A 16 4.48 -21.57 -89.77
C ILE A 16 5.33 -22.13 -88.63
N VAL A 17 6.49 -22.73 -88.93
CA VAL A 17 7.42 -23.21 -87.89
C VAL A 17 7.99 -22.05 -87.08
N GLY A 18 8.32 -20.92 -87.74
CA GLY A 18 8.73 -19.69 -87.07
C GLY A 18 7.63 -19.10 -86.19
N LEU A 19 6.38 -19.09 -86.65
CA LEU A 19 5.22 -18.59 -85.91
C LEU A 19 4.90 -19.48 -84.70
N ILE A 20 4.94 -20.81 -84.85
CA ILE A 20 4.76 -21.76 -83.74
C ILE A 20 5.91 -21.60 -82.73
N GLY A 21 7.16 -21.46 -83.19
CA GLY A 21 8.31 -21.19 -82.34
C GLY A 21 8.17 -19.87 -81.58
N LEU A 22 7.65 -18.82 -82.22
CA LEU A 22 7.35 -17.54 -81.58
C LEU A 22 6.25 -17.67 -80.53
N ILE A 23 5.17 -18.40 -80.83
CA ILE A 23 4.07 -18.64 -79.89
C ILE A 23 4.54 -19.46 -78.69
N LEU A 24 5.39 -20.47 -78.89
CA LEU A 24 5.98 -21.25 -77.80
C LEU A 24 6.95 -20.42 -76.96
N LEU A 25 7.76 -19.57 -77.60
CA LEU A 25 8.70 -18.72 -76.89
C LEU A 25 7.99 -17.61 -76.10
N VAL A 26 7.12 -16.83 -76.75
CA VAL A 26 6.39 -15.73 -76.12
C VAL A 26 5.30 -16.25 -75.18
N GLY A 27 4.57 -17.29 -75.56
CA GLY A 27 3.55 -17.92 -74.73
C GLY A 27 4.15 -18.71 -73.56
N GLY A 28 5.21 -19.49 -73.79
CA GLY A 28 5.89 -20.25 -72.75
C GLY A 28 6.67 -19.36 -71.78
N PHE A 29 7.53 -18.47 -72.29
CA PHE A 29 8.28 -17.53 -71.45
C PHE A 29 7.37 -16.48 -70.81
N GLY A 30 6.35 -16.00 -71.53
CA GLY A 30 5.38 -15.04 -70.99
C GLY A 30 4.55 -15.65 -69.86
N THR A 31 4.07 -16.89 -70.03
CA THR A 31 3.37 -17.62 -68.95
C THR A 31 4.32 -17.84 -67.77
N TRP A 32 5.54 -18.33 -68.01
CA TRP A 32 6.51 -18.53 -66.94
C TRP A 32 6.89 -17.22 -66.20
N ALA A 33 7.06 -16.12 -66.92
CA ALA A 33 7.43 -14.82 -66.37
C ALA A 33 6.30 -14.13 -65.57
N VAL A 34 5.05 -14.54 -65.77
CA VAL A 34 3.87 -14.04 -65.02
C VAL A 34 3.54 -14.94 -63.83
N PHE A 35 3.67 -16.26 -63.97
CA PHE A 35 3.26 -17.20 -62.92
C PHE A 35 4.39 -17.57 -61.94
N THR A 36 5.66 -17.34 -62.28
CA THR A 36 6.78 -17.61 -61.36
C THR A 36 6.94 -16.48 -60.36
N GLN A 37 7.02 -16.81 -59.09
CA GLN A 37 7.31 -15.89 -58.00
C GLN A 37 8.78 -16.02 -57.58
N ILE A 38 9.50 -14.91 -57.60
CA ILE A 38 10.87 -14.79 -57.07
C ILE A 38 10.76 -14.07 -55.73
N SER A 39 11.14 -14.74 -54.66
CA SER A 39 11.23 -14.13 -53.33
C SER A 39 12.41 -13.17 -53.28
N GLY A 40 12.14 -11.89 -53.04
CA GLY A 40 13.18 -10.91 -52.77
C GLY A 40 13.59 -10.95 -51.30
N ALA A 41 14.85 -10.65 -50.99
CA ALA A 41 15.31 -10.47 -49.61
C ALA A 41 16.10 -9.17 -49.48
N ILE A 42 15.93 -8.48 -48.35
CA ILE A 42 16.82 -7.40 -47.92
C ILE A 42 17.92 -8.03 -47.10
N ILE A 43 19.18 -7.72 -47.44
CA ILE A 43 20.35 -8.18 -46.70
C ILE A 43 20.70 -7.10 -45.70
N ALA A 44 20.57 -7.42 -44.42
CA ALA A 44 20.84 -6.50 -43.32
C ALA A 44 21.95 -7.08 -42.44
N PRO A 45 23.13 -6.43 -42.36
CA PRO A 45 24.15 -6.85 -41.43
C PRO A 45 23.70 -6.59 -40.00
N GLY A 46 23.92 -7.55 -39.11
CA GLY A 46 23.53 -7.50 -37.72
C GLY A 46 24.53 -8.18 -36.82
N ARG A 47 24.23 -8.16 -35.52
CA ARG A 47 24.99 -8.89 -34.52
C ARG A 47 24.07 -9.40 -33.43
N ILE A 48 24.49 -10.50 -32.81
CA ILE A 48 23.79 -11.03 -31.63
C ILE A 48 24.04 -10.07 -30.47
N GLU A 49 22.99 -9.60 -29.83
CA GLU A 49 23.07 -8.85 -28.59
C GLU A 49 22.26 -9.62 -27.53
N VAL A 50 22.69 -9.57 -26.28
CA VAL A 50 21.78 -9.93 -25.18
C VAL A 50 20.77 -8.79 -25.12
N ASP A 51 19.49 -9.10 -24.89
CA ASP A 51 18.53 -8.07 -24.50
C ASP A 51 19.09 -7.30 -23.29
N GLN A 52 19.64 -6.10 -23.53
CA GLN A 52 20.41 -5.32 -22.56
C GLN A 52 19.51 -4.56 -21.58
N ASN A 53 18.38 -5.15 -21.20
CA ASN A 53 17.49 -4.54 -20.25
C ASN A 53 18.03 -4.68 -18.82
N ARG A 54 19.09 -3.91 -18.53
CA ARG A 54 19.67 -3.77 -17.20
C ARG A 54 18.57 -3.37 -16.22
N GLN A 55 18.39 -4.15 -15.16
CA GLN A 55 17.43 -3.84 -14.12
C GLN A 55 18.11 -2.92 -13.11
N VAL A 56 17.57 -1.72 -12.94
CA VAL A 56 18.04 -0.79 -11.92
C VAL A 56 17.56 -1.26 -10.55
N VAL A 57 18.46 -1.32 -9.58
CA VAL A 57 18.13 -1.56 -8.18
C VAL A 57 18.28 -0.23 -7.44
N GLN A 58 17.18 0.22 -6.82
CA GLN A 58 17.08 1.49 -6.11
C GLN A 58 16.23 1.33 -4.86
N HIS A 59 16.39 2.22 -3.88
CA HIS A 59 15.59 2.24 -2.65
C HIS A 59 14.69 3.48 -2.63
N PRO A 60 13.37 3.35 -2.34
CA PRO A 60 12.44 4.48 -2.37
C PRO A 60 12.79 5.56 -1.34
N ASP A 61 13.23 5.17 -0.14
CA ASP A 61 13.44 6.11 0.98
C ASP A 61 14.91 6.55 1.11
N GLY A 62 15.85 5.88 0.43
CA GLY A 62 17.29 6.06 0.67
C GLY A 62 17.72 5.64 2.09
N GLY A 63 18.93 6.01 2.50
CA GLY A 63 19.46 5.72 3.85
C GLY A 63 20.98 5.67 3.92
N VAL A 64 21.50 5.38 5.12
CA VAL A 64 22.94 5.17 5.36
C VAL A 64 23.26 3.68 5.16
N VAL A 65 24.28 3.37 4.39
CA VAL A 65 24.68 1.99 4.10
C VAL A 65 25.40 1.38 5.30
N SER A 66 24.87 0.29 5.85
CA SER A 66 25.47 -0.45 6.96
C SER A 66 26.31 -1.64 6.49
N ALA A 67 25.90 -2.32 5.41
CA ALA A 67 26.64 -3.42 4.80
C ALA A 67 26.42 -3.50 3.29
N ILE A 68 27.43 -3.98 2.57
CA ILE A 68 27.39 -4.25 1.13
C ILE A 68 27.79 -5.72 0.97
N GLU A 69 26.85 -6.55 0.53
CA GLU A 69 26.97 -8.02 0.50
C GLU A 69 27.45 -8.56 -0.87
N VAL A 70 27.68 -7.65 -1.83
CA VAL A 70 28.04 -7.99 -3.21
C VAL A 70 29.15 -7.10 -3.75
N LYS A 71 29.87 -7.60 -4.75
CA LYS A 71 30.89 -6.88 -5.50
C LYS A 71 30.52 -6.80 -6.97
N GLU A 72 31.15 -5.86 -7.67
CA GLU A 72 31.03 -5.73 -9.12
C GLU A 72 31.40 -7.07 -9.80
N GLY A 73 30.53 -7.57 -10.68
CA GLY A 73 30.71 -8.84 -11.39
C GLY A 73 30.23 -10.08 -10.63
N ASP A 74 29.75 -9.96 -9.39
CA ASP A 74 29.20 -11.10 -8.66
C ASP A 74 27.88 -11.60 -9.27
N ARG A 75 27.68 -12.92 -9.25
CA ARG A 75 26.41 -13.55 -9.65
C ARG A 75 25.47 -13.60 -8.45
N VAL A 76 24.28 -13.05 -8.61
CA VAL A 76 23.25 -12.96 -7.56
C VAL A 76 21.98 -13.70 -7.96
N SER A 77 21.26 -14.21 -6.96
CA SER A 77 19.94 -14.82 -7.14
C SER A 77 18.83 -13.80 -6.85
N ALA A 78 17.66 -13.97 -7.46
CA ALA A 78 16.47 -13.20 -7.10
C ALA A 78 16.18 -13.34 -5.59
N GLY A 79 15.90 -12.22 -4.92
CA GLY A 79 15.66 -12.15 -3.48
C GLY A 79 16.92 -12.09 -2.61
N GLN A 80 18.12 -12.27 -3.18
CA GLN A 80 19.37 -12.14 -2.42
C GLN A 80 19.58 -10.69 -1.99
N VAL A 81 19.87 -10.46 -0.70
CA VAL A 81 20.20 -9.14 -0.16
C VAL A 81 21.51 -8.65 -0.77
N LEU A 82 21.50 -7.43 -1.30
CA LEU A 82 22.66 -6.81 -1.96
C LEU A 82 23.32 -5.78 -1.06
N VAL A 83 22.49 -4.92 -0.45
CA VAL A 83 22.92 -3.82 0.42
C VAL A 83 21.95 -3.77 1.59
N ARG A 84 22.47 -3.51 2.79
CA ARG A 84 21.69 -3.26 3.99
C ARG A 84 21.88 -1.81 4.43
N LEU A 85 20.79 -1.17 4.82
CA LEU A 85 20.78 0.17 5.38
C LEU A 85 20.87 0.12 6.92
N ASP A 86 21.33 1.21 7.54
CA ASP A 86 21.46 1.35 8.99
C ASP A 86 20.07 1.55 9.63
N PRO A 87 19.64 0.66 10.55
CA PRO A 87 18.34 0.78 11.21
C PRO A 87 18.32 1.80 12.35
N THR A 88 19.47 2.33 12.78
CA THR A 88 19.60 3.02 14.09
C THR A 88 18.61 4.17 14.28
N ASP A 89 18.48 5.05 13.28
CA ASP A 89 17.59 6.22 13.38
C ASP A 89 16.10 5.81 13.38
N LEU A 90 15.71 4.90 12.48
CA LEU A 90 14.33 4.39 12.41
C LEU A 90 13.95 3.58 13.66
N GLN A 91 14.88 2.81 14.21
CA GLN A 91 14.66 2.06 15.45
C GLN A 91 14.48 3.00 16.64
N SER A 92 15.25 4.09 16.70
CA SER A 92 15.10 5.13 17.72
C SER A 92 13.74 5.81 17.59
N GLU A 93 13.34 6.19 16.37
CA GLU A 93 12.04 6.80 16.11
C GLU A 93 10.88 5.84 16.46
N LEU A 94 10.97 4.57 16.05
CA LEU A 94 9.99 3.54 16.41
C LEU A 94 9.86 3.41 17.93
N SER A 95 10.98 3.39 18.66
CA SER A 95 10.97 3.28 20.13
C SER A 95 10.27 4.48 20.79
N ILE A 96 10.47 5.69 20.26
CA ILE A 96 9.78 6.90 20.74
C ILE A 96 8.27 6.79 20.47
N ILE A 97 7.88 6.43 19.26
CA ILE A 97 6.47 6.28 18.88
C ILE A 97 5.80 5.17 19.69
N GLU A 98 6.46 4.03 19.90
CA GLU A 98 5.94 2.94 20.72
C GLU A 98 5.79 3.34 22.19
N ASN A 99 6.71 4.12 22.75
CA ASN A 99 6.58 4.65 24.10
C ASN A 99 5.39 5.62 24.24
N GLN A 100 5.22 6.53 23.28
CA GLN A 100 4.07 7.45 23.25
C GLN A 100 2.75 6.68 23.09
N LEU A 101 2.73 5.70 22.18
CA LEU A 101 1.57 4.86 21.95
C LEU A 101 1.22 4.02 23.19
N ALA A 102 2.23 3.46 23.85
CA ALA A 102 2.05 2.68 25.07
C ALA A 102 1.46 3.52 26.20
N GLU A 103 1.92 4.77 26.35
CA GLU A 103 1.38 5.72 27.31
C GLU A 103 -0.11 5.98 27.10
N LEU A 104 -0.50 6.27 25.85
CA LEU A 104 -1.89 6.51 25.47
C LEU A 104 -2.76 5.27 25.68
N MET A 105 -2.29 4.10 25.26
CA MET A 105 -3.02 2.84 25.40
C MET A 105 -3.19 2.42 26.86
N ALA A 106 -2.18 2.66 27.71
CA ALA A 106 -2.27 2.40 29.14
C ALA A 106 -3.28 3.33 29.81
N ARG A 107 -3.24 4.64 29.47
CA ARG A 107 -4.24 5.61 29.94
C ARG A 107 -5.64 5.23 29.47
N ARG A 108 -5.81 4.85 28.21
CA ARG A 108 -7.09 4.39 27.65
C ARG A 108 -7.63 3.20 28.44
N GLY A 109 -6.80 2.18 28.69
CA GLY A 109 -7.22 1.00 29.47
C GLY A 109 -7.73 1.35 30.87
N ARG A 110 -7.08 2.30 31.55
CA ARG A 110 -7.58 2.83 32.84
C ARG A 110 -8.91 3.56 32.68
N LEU A 111 -8.99 4.51 31.74
CA LEU A 111 -10.18 5.35 31.56
C LEU A 111 -11.39 4.53 31.09
N GLU A 112 -11.21 3.48 30.29
CA GLU A 112 -12.28 2.55 29.92
C GLU A 112 -12.80 1.78 31.12
N ALA A 113 -11.91 1.32 32.02
CA ALA A 113 -12.33 0.69 33.27
C ALA A 113 -13.10 1.66 34.17
N GLU A 114 -12.67 2.92 34.25
CA GLU A 114 -13.35 3.97 35.03
C GLU A 114 -14.73 4.33 34.45
N ARG A 115 -14.83 4.49 33.13
CA ARG A 115 -16.10 4.77 32.43
C ARG A 115 -17.12 3.66 32.65
N ASP A 116 -16.66 2.41 32.57
CA ASP A 116 -17.52 1.22 32.63
C ASP A 116 -17.75 0.73 34.07
N GLY A 117 -17.07 1.32 35.07
CA GLY A 117 -17.16 0.90 36.47
C GLY A 117 -16.64 -0.51 36.72
N ARG A 118 -15.58 -0.93 36.02
CA ARG A 118 -14.97 -2.26 36.20
C ARG A 118 -14.02 -2.26 37.39
N ASP A 119 -13.91 -3.40 38.09
CA ASP A 119 -12.95 -3.55 39.20
C ASP A 119 -11.52 -3.86 38.75
N THR A 120 -11.33 -4.25 37.49
CA THR A 120 -10.04 -4.68 36.95
C THR A 120 -9.73 -3.99 35.63
N LEU A 121 -8.48 -3.56 35.45
CA LEU A 121 -8.01 -3.04 34.18
C LEU A 121 -7.84 -4.17 33.16
N LYS A 122 -8.20 -3.87 31.91
CA LYS A 122 -7.86 -4.68 30.76
C LYS A 122 -7.11 -3.81 29.77
N PHE A 123 -5.89 -4.21 29.45
CA PHE A 123 -5.07 -3.53 28.45
C PHE A 123 -5.25 -4.15 27.07
N ASP A 124 -4.96 -3.36 26.04
CA ASP A 124 -5.00 -3.80 24.65
C ASP A 124 -3.83 -4.79 24.36
N PRO A 125 -4.06 -5.86 23.58
CA PRO A 125 -3.02 -6.84 23.26
C PRO A 125 -1.74 -6.26 22.69
N LEU A 126 -1.83 -5.21 21.86
CA LEU A 126 -0.65 -4.57 21.27
C LEU A 126 0.22 -3.89 22.34
N LEU A 127 -0.39 -3.33 23.39
CA LEU A 127 0.37 -2.75 24.51
C LEU A 127 1.10 -3.85 25.30
N ILE A 128 0.45 -5.02 25.47
CA ILE A 128 1.09 -6.17 26.12
C ILE A 128 2.32 -6.61 25.32
N GLU A 129 2.21 -6.68 23.99
CA GLU A 129 3.33 -7.01 23.10
C GLU A 129 4.48 -6.00 23.21
N ILE A 130 4.19 -4.70 23.13
CA ILE A 130 5.19 -3.63 23.29
C ILE A 130 5.86 -3.72 24.67
N SER A 131 5.08 -3.90 25.73
CA SER A 131 5.59 -3.96 27.12
C SER A 131 6.47 -5.18 27.40
N ALA A 132 6.34 -6.25 26.62
CA ALA A 132 7.18 -7.43 26.76
C ALA A 132 8.63 -7.16 26.29
N GLN A 133 8.80 -6.19 25.37
CA GLN A 133 10.09 -5.85 24.78
C GLN A 133 10.66 -4.53 25.32
N ASN A 134 9.80 -3.69 25.91
CA ASN A 134 10.16 -2.35 26.37
C ASN A 134 9.79 -2.14 27.85
N ARG A 135 10.81 -1.89 28.68
CA ARG A 135 10.66 -1.68 30.12
C ARG A 135 9.84 -0.44 30.45
N ASP A 136 10.01 0.65 29.70
CA ASP A 136 9.31 1.91 29.97
C ASP A 136 7.80 1.73 29.80
N ALA A 137 7.38 0.98 28.77
CA ALA A 137 5.98 0.64 28.55
C ALA A 137 5.39 -0.21 29.70
N ASN A 138 6.17 -1.13 30.27
CA ASN A 138 5.76 -1.91 31.44
C ASN A 138 5.57 -1.02 32.69
N ASP A 139 6.53 -0.13 32.94
CA ASP A 139 6.46 0.82 34.06
C ASP A 139 5.25 1.76 33.92
N LEU A 140 4.91 2.20 32.69
CA LEU A 140 3.71 2.96 32.40
C LEU A 140 2.42 2.19 32.72
N MET A 141 2.34 0.91 32.36
CA MET A 141 1.18 0.05 32.69
C MET A 141 1.01 -0.12 34.20
N ALA A 142 2.11 -0.39 34.91
CA ALA A 142 2.12 -0.51 36.37
C ALA A 142 1.70 0.80 37.05
N GLY A 143 2.17 1.94 36.53
CA GLY A 143 1.77 3.27 36.98
C GLY A 143 0.27 3.51 36.80
N GLN A 144 -0.30 3.18 35.64
CA GLN A 144 -1.75 3.33 35.40
C GLN A 144 -2.59 2.42 36.29
N LYS A 145 -2.14 1.19 36.54
CA LYS A 145 -2.80 0.29 37.50
C LYS A 145 -2.78 0.85 38.92
N THR A 146 -1.63 1.31 39.38
CA THR A 146 -1.48 1.93 40.72
C THR A 146 -2.39 3.15 40.86
N LEU A 147 -2.44 4.01 39.83
CA LEU A 147 -3.31 5.18 39.82
C LEU A 147 -4.80 4.79 39.85
N PHE A 148 -5.19 3.76 39.10
CA PHE A 148 -6.56 3.24 39.09
C PHE A 148 -6.98 2.78 40.49
N ASP A 149 -6.17 1.93 41.11
CA ASP A 149 -6.43 1.37 42.44
C ASP A 149 -6.53 2.49 43.50
N ALA A 150 -5.60 3.45 43.46
CA ALA A 150 -5.61 4.61 44.35
C ALA A 150 -6.87 5.48 44.15
N ARG A 151 -7.25 5.79 42.89
CA ARG A 151 -8.47 6.56 42.62
C ARG A 151 -9.74 5.81 43.03
N ALA A 152 -9.76 4.48 42.95
CA ALA A 152 -10.90 3.68 43.41
C ALA A 152 -11.02 3.75 44.95
N GLN A 153 -9.90 3.58 45.66
CA GLN A 153 -9.85 3.68 47.12
C GLN A 153 -10.29 5.06 47.64
N THR A 154 -9.85 6.15 46.99
CA THR A 154 -10.27 7.51 47.36
C THR A 154 -11.78 7.70 47.27
N VAL A 155 -12.41 7.23 46.19
CA VAL A 155 -13.87 7.34 46.00
C VAL A 155 -14.62 6.53 47.06
N VAL A 156 -14.17 5.31 47.36
CA VAL A 156 -14.78 4.50 48.42
C VAL A 156 -14.69 5.20 49.77
N ALA A 157 -13.53 5.76 50.12
CA ALA A 157 -13.34 6.49 51.36
C ALA A 157 -14.23 7.74 51.47
N GLU A 158 -14.40 8.47 50.36
CA GLU A 158 -15.28 9.65 50.30
C GLU A 158 -16.76 9.28 50.47
N ILE A 159 -17.21 8.22 49.80
CA ILE A 159 -18.57 7.67 49.96
C ILE A 159 -18.81 7.23 51.40
N ASP A 160 -17.85 6.53 52.02
CA ASP A 160 -17.94 6.09 53.41
C ASP A 160 -18.05 7.26 54.39
N GLN A 161 -17.31 8.36 54.15
CA GLN A 161 -17.43 9.58 54.94
C GLN A 161 -18.82 10.21 54.80
N LEU A 162 -19.37 10.27 53.59
CA LEU A 162 -20.71 10.78 53.33
C LEU A 162 -21.79 9.91 53.98
N HIS A 163 -21.66 8.59 53.94
CA HIS A 163 -22.55 7.66 54.65
C HIS A 163 -22.51 7.85 56.17
N LYS A 164 -21.32 8.05 56.76
CA LYS A 164 -21.20 8.34 58.19
C LYS A 164 -21.90 9.65 58.55
N ARG A 165 -21.75 10.69 57.71
CA ARG A 165 -22.44 11.98 57.91
C ARG A 165 -23.95 11.84 57.80
N ARG A 166 -24.45 11.05 56.84
CA ARG A 166 -25.87 10.70 56.73
C ARG A 166 -26.37 10.04 58.02
N GLY A 167 -25.65 9.03 58.53
CA GLY A 167 -26.01 8.34 59.77
C GLY A 167 -26.06 9.27 60.99
N GLN A 168 -25.15 10.26 61.08
CA GLN A 168 -25.21 11.27 62.14
C GLN A 168 -26.48 12.13 62.07
N ILE A 169 -26.91 12.52 60.85
CA ILE A 169 -28.13 13.29 60.64
C ILE A 169 -29.36 12.44 60.93
N THR A 170 -29.36 11.16 60.58
CA THR A 170 -30.43 10.21 60.95
C THR A 170 -30.59 10.13 62.47
N ASN A 171 -29.50 9.99 63.22
CA ASN A 171 -29.56 10.00 64.69
C ASN A 171 -30.10 11.33 65.25
N GLN A 172 -29.83 12.45 64.58
CA GLN A 172 -30.39 13.75 64.94
C GLN A 172 -31.91 13.79 64.72
N ILE A 173 -32.39 13.25 63.60
CA ILE A 173 -33.84 13.13 63.31
C ILE A 173 -34.51 12.25 64.36
N ASP A 174 -33.93 11.12 64.72
CA ASP A 174 -34.47 10.23 65.77
C ASP A 174 -34.61 10.96 67.11
N GLY A 175 -33.63 11.83 67.44
CA GLY A 175 -33.69 12.68 68.62
C GLY A 175 -34.79 13.75 68.56
N ILE A 176 -35.01 14.36 67.39
CA ILE A 176 -36.11 15.31 67.16
C ILE A 176 -37.46 14.60 67.28
N ASP A 177 -37.60 13.41 66.70
CA ASP A 177 -38.82 12.60 66.77
C ASP A 177 -39.18 12.25 68.21
N ALA A 178 -38.19 11.85 69.02
CA ALA A 178 -38.40 11.61 70.44
C ALA A 178 -38.89 12.87 71.20
N GLN A 179 -38.35 14.05 70.87
CA GLN A 179 -38.80 15.32 71.45
C GLN A 179 -40.22 15.68 71.02
N GLN A 180 -40.58 15.48 69.74
CA GLN A 180 -41.93 15.68 69.24
C GLN A 180 -42.94 14.75 69.94
N VAL A 181 -42.61 13.47 70.13
CA VAL A 181 -43.46 12.54 70.89
C VAL A 181 -43.67 13.01 72.33
N ALA A 182 -42.61 13.49 73.01
CA ALA A 182 -42.72 14.01 74.36
C ALA A 182 -43.59 15.28 74.44
N LEU A 183 -43.41 16.22 73.50
CA LEU A 183 -44.20 17.45 73.40
C LEU A 183 -45.66 17.16 73.06
N SER A 184 -45.94 16.17 72.22
CA SER A 184 -47.30 15.76 71.87
C SER A 184 -48.03 15.29 73.11
N ARG A 185 -47.39 14.44 73.91
CA ARG A 185 -47.96 13.98 75.18
C ARG A 185 -48.18 15.12 76.16
N GLN A 186 -47.30 16.12 76.19
CA GLN A 186 -47.48 17.30 77.05
C GLN A 186 -48.65 18.17 76.58
N LEU A 187 -48.82 18.36 75.27
CA LEU A 187 -49.96 19.05 74.69
C LEU A 187 -51.28 18.36 75.05
N ASP A 188 -51.36 17.03 74.92
CA ASP A 188 -52.55 16.25 75.29
C ASP A 188 -52.94 16.47 76.76
N LEU A 189 -51.96 16.48 77.67
CA LEU A 189 -52.18 16.73 79.10
C LEU A 189 -52.66 18.16 79.38
N ILE A 190 -52.06 19.16 78.71
CA ILE A 190 -52.47 20.57 78.84
C ILE A 190 -53.87 20.78 78.29
N GLU A 191 -54.24 20.11 77.20
CA GLU A 191 -55.57 20.21 76.59
C GLU A 191 -56.65 19.61 77.49
N LEU A 192 -56.36 18.49 78.16
CA LEU A 192 -57.21 17.92 79.21
C LEU A 192 -57.40 18.91 80.38
N GLU A 193 -56.30 19.44 80.93
CA GLU A 193 -56.37 20.40 82.03
C GLU A 193 -57.12 21.68 81.64
N LEU A 194 -56.89 22.18 80.42
CA LEU A 194 -57.57 23.34 79.88
C LEU A 194 -59.08 23.11 79.76
N THR A 195 -59.49 21.93 79.28
CA THR A 195 -60.91 21.55 79.17
C THR A 195 -61.59 21.55 80.53
N ASP A 196 -60.95 20.94 81.54
CA ASP A 196 -61.48 20.91 82.91
C ASP A 196 -61.58 22.31 83.52
N GLN A 197 -60.51 23.13 83.38
CA GLN A 197 -60.48 24.49 83.90
C GLN A 197 -61.49 25.42 83.20
N GLN A 198 -61.70 25.23 81.89
CA GLN A 198 -62.73 25.97 81.15
C GLN A 198 -64.13 25.61 81.68
N SER A 199 -64.42 24.33 81.89
CA SER A 199 -65.72 23.92 82.46
C SER A 199 -65.92 24.46 83.88
N LEU A 200 -64.88 24.57 84.69
CA LEU A 200 -64.96 25.17 86.02
C LEU A 200 -65.18 26.69 85.96
N LEU A 201 -64.52 27.38 85.02
CA LEU A 201 -64.69 28.81 84.79
C LEU A 201 -66.11 29.14 84.36
N ASP A 202 -66.69 28.35 83.45
CA ASP A 202 -68.07 28.53 82.95
C ASP A 202 -69.11 28.39 84.08
N ARG A 203 -68.78 27.63 85.13
CA ARG A 203 -69.58 27.49 86.37
C ARG A 203 -69.25 28.54 87.44
N GLY A 204 -68.32 29.46 87.17
CA GLY A 204 -67.85 30.49 88.11
C GLY A 204 -66.92 29.98 89.21
N LEU A 205 -66.35 28.78 89.06
CA LEU A 205 -65.54 28.09 90.07
C LEU A 205 -64.01 28.19 89.83
N ALA A 206 -63.58 28.85 88.75
CA ALA A 206 -62.18 29.08 88.43
C ALA A 206 -61.91 30.53 88.00
N GLN A 207 -60.65 30.94 87.98
CA GLN A 207 -60.24 32.28 87.53
C GLN A 207 -59.88 32.27 86.04
N ALA A 208 -60.35 33.27 85.28
CA ALA A 208 -60.06 33.40 83.84
C ALA A 208 -58.55 33.45 83.53
N SER A 209 -57.75 34.01 84.44
CA SER A 209 -56.29 34.06 84.33
C SER A 209 -55.65 32.67 84.25
N ARG A 210 -56.21 31.65 84.93
CA ARG A 210 -55.69 30.27 84.91
C ARG A 210 -55.87 29.64 83.53
N VAL A 211 -57.07 29.77 82.94
CA VAL A 211 -57.37 29.30 81.59
C VAL A 211 -56.47 29.99 80.56
N LEU A 212 -56.34 31.31 80.60
CA LEU A 212 -55.49 32.06 79.68
C LEU A 212 -54.00 31.66 79.77
N ASN A 213 -53.52 31.29 80.96
CA ASN A 213 -52.17 30.78 81.14
C ASN A 213 -51.98 29.42 80.45
N LEU A 214 -52.94 28.50 80.62
CA LEU A 214 -52.91 27.19 79.96
C LEU A 214 -53.01 27.32 78.43
N GLN A 215 -53.84 28.23 77.92
CA GLN A 215 -53.92 28.52 76.48
C GLN A 215 -52.60 29.06 75.93
N ARG A 216 -51.95 29.99 76.63
CA ARG A 216 -50.62 30.49 76.23
C ARG A 216 -49.57 29.39 76.24
N GLU A 217 -49.63 28.48 77.21
CA GLU A 217 -48.73 27.33 77.28
C GLU A 217 -48.98 26.34 76.13
N GLN A 218 -50.23 26.00 75.84
CA GLN A 218 -50.60 25.17 74.70
C GLN A 218 -50.10 25.77 73.38
N ALA A 219 -50.30 27.08 73.18
CA ALA A 219 -49.82 27.79 72.00
C ALA A 219 -48.28 27.78 71.91
N ARG A 220 -47.59 27.97 73.04
CA ARG A 220 -46.12 27.88 73.12
C ARG A 220 -45.60 26.50 72.72
N LEU A 221 -46.17 25.44 73.28
CA LEU A 221 -45.80 24.05 72.99
C LEU A 221 -46.09 23.68 71.53
N SER A 222 -47.23 24.13 70.99
CA SER A 222 -47.57 23.96 69.57
C SER A 222 -46.58 24.70 68.66
N GLY A 223 -46.14 25.91 69.04
CA GLY A 223 -45.08 26.63 68.34
C GLY A 223 -43.76 25.85 68.33
N THR A 224 -43.33 25.33 69.48
CA THR A 224 -42.13 24.49 69.58
C THR A 224 -42.24 23.20 68.75
N MET A 225 -43.42 22.60 68.69
CA MET A 225 -43.68 21.44 67.81
C MET A 225 -43.45 21.80 66.33
N GLY A 226 -43.95 22.97 65.90
CA GLY A 226 -43.73 23.50 64.57
C GLY A 226 -42.26 23.74 64.26
N ASP A 227 -41.52 24.32 65.21
CA ASP A 227 -40.07 24.55 65.07
C ASP A 227 -39.29 23.24 64.92
N LEU A 228 -39.64 22.20 65.68
CA LEU A 228 -39.04 20.86 65.56
C LEU A 228 -39.39 20.19 64.23
N ALA A 229 -40.63 20.34 63.76
CA ALA A 229 -41.04 19.81 62.46
C ALA A 229 -40.26 20.45 61.32
N ALA A 230 -40.03 21.77 61.38
CA ALA A 230 -39.19 22.48 60.42
C ALA A 230 -37.73 22.00 60.47
N GLN A 231 -37.16 21.82 61.66
CA GLN A 231 -35.80 21.30 61.83
C GLN A 231 -35.63 19.86 61.31
N LYS A 232 -36.65 19.01 61.51
CA LYS A 232 -36.67 17.65 60.94
C LYS A 232 -36.65 17.70 59.42
N ALA A 233 -37.54 18.49 58.81
CA ALA A 233 -37.59 18.65 57.36
C ALA A 233 -36.27 19.18 56.78
N GLU A 234 -35.61 20.12 57.46
CA GLU A 234 -34.27 20.60 57.07
C GLU A 234 -33.19 19.50 57.17
N ALA A 235 -33.25 18.65 58.19
CA ALA A 235 -32.35 17.51 58.34
C ALA A 235 -32.56 16.46 57.22
N GLU A 236 -33.80 16.14 56.88
CA GLU A 236 -34.15 15.25 55.77
C GLU A 236 -33.70 15.81 54.41
N GLY A 237 -33.82 17.13 54.22
CA GLY A 237 -33.27 17.83 53.05
C GLY A 237 -31.75 17.63 52.91
N ARG A 238 -31.00 17.79 54.01
CA ARG A 238 -29.55 17.56 54.02
C ARG A 238 -29.16 16.11 53.74
N ILE A 239 -29.96 15.13 54.15
CA ILE A 239 -29.76 13.72 53.77
C ILE A 239 -29.89 13.57 52.25
N THR A 240 -30.92 14.15 51.66
CA THR A 240 -31.17 14.10 50.21
C THR A 240 -30.00 14.74 49.43
N GLU A 241 -29.48 15.88 49.89
CA GLU A 241 -28.30 16.53 49.30
C GLU A 241 -27.05 15.62 49.32
N ILE A 242 -26.83 14.90 50.43
CA ILE A 242 -25.72 13.94 50.55
C ILE A 242 -25.89 12.80 49.54
N GLU A 243 -27.10 12.27 49.38
CA GLU A 243 -27.38 11.19 48.43
C GLU A 243 -27.17 11.62 46.99
N ILE A 244 -27.60 12.84 46.63
CA ILE A 244 -27.30 13.43 45.32
C ILE A 244 -25.78 13.60 45.13
N THR A 245 -25.06 14.02 46.17
CA THR A 245 -23.59 14.17 46.11
C THR A 245 -22.91 12.83 45.83
N ILE A 246 -23.34 11.75 46.49
CA ILE A 246 -22.82 10.39 46.25
C ILE A 246 -23.06 9.97 44.78
N LEU A 247 -24.26 10.19 44.25
CA LEU A 247 -24.57 9.89 42.85
C LEU A 247 -23.71 10.72 41.87
N LYS A 248 -23.44 11.98 42.23
CA LYS A 248 -22.64 12.90 41.42
C LYS A 248 -21.17 12.44 41.33
N LEU A 249 -20.57 11.95 42.41
CA LEU A 249 -19.18 11.45 42.39
C LEU A 249 -18.94 10.38 41.30
N GLY A 250 -19.87 9.43 41.14
CA GLY A 250 -19.78 8.42 40.09
C GLY A 250 -20.00 9.00 38.69
N THR A 251 -20.93 9.94 38.56
CA THR A 251 -21.27 10.58 37.29
C THR A 251 -20.13 11.47 36.77
N ASP A 252 -19.56 12.32 37.63
CA ASP A 252 -18.45 13.21 37.31
C ASP A 252 -17.22 12.41 36.85
N ARG A 253 -16.89 11.31 37.55
CA ARG A 253 -15.79 10.42 37.16
C ARG A 253 -16.01 9.81 35.78
N ARG A 254 -17.23 9.35 35.49
CA ARG A 254 -17.57 8.76 34.19
C ARG A 254 -17.51 9.80 33.07
N GLU A 255 -17.97 11.02 33.32
CA GLU A 255 -17.94 12.12 32.36
C GLU A 255 -16.50 12.56 32.04
N GLU A 256 -15.64 12.71 33.07
CA GLU A 256 -14.21 12.99 32.91
C GLU A 256 -13.54 11.89 32.06
N ALA A 257 -13.85 10.62 32.34
CA ALA A 257 -13.30 9.50 31.59
C ALA A 257 -13.73 9.50 30.11
N ILE A 258 -15.02 9.74 29.82
CA ILE A 258 -15.54 9.79 28.45
C ILE A 258 -14.91 10.92 27.66
N THR A 259 -14.83 12.12 28.26
CA THR A 259 -14.28 13.30 27.61
C THR A 259 -12.80 13.09 27.27
N THR A 260 -12.03 12.61 28.26
CA THR A 260 -10.61 12.34 28.06
C THR A 260 -10.37 11.23 27.03
N LEU A 261 -11.15 10.14 27.05
CA LEU A 261 -11.04 9.07 26.05
C LEU A 261 -11.22 9.58 24.62
N ARG A 262 -12.17 10.50 24.40
CA ARG A 262 -12.43 11.08 23.08
C ARG A 262 -11.21 11.85 22.55
N ASP A 263 -10.53 12.59 23.42
CA ASP A 263 -9.36 13.38 23.06
C ASP A 263 -8.14 12.51 22.77
N LEU A 264 -7.97 11.39 23.50
CA LEU A 264 -6.86 10.45 23.28
C LEU A 264 -7.03 9.62 22.00
N GLN A 265 -8.27 9.31 21.59
CA GLN A 265 -8.55 8.39 20.50
C GLN A 265 -7.90 8.81 19.17
N PHE A 266 -7.95 10.09 18.82
CA PHE A 266 -7.37 10.57 17.56
C PHE A 266 -5.85 10.43 17.53
N ARG A 267 -5.19 10.80 18.65
CA ARG A 267 -3.72 10.71 18.77
C ARG A 267 -3.25 9.26 18.77
N GLU A 268 -4.00 8.36 19.39
CA GLU A 268 -3.67 6.93 19.37
C GLU A 268 -3.73 6.37 17.94
N LEU A 269 -4.78 6.69 17.17
CA LEU A 269 -4.90 6.25 15.79
C LEU A 269 -3.76 6.77 14.91
N GLU A 270 -3.38 8.04 15.09
CA GLU A 270 -2.25 8.64 14.39
C GLU A 270 -0.94 7.91 14.71
N LEU A 271 -0.62 7.67 15.99
CA LEU A 271 0.60 6.97 16.39
C LEU A 271 0.60 5.49 15.94
N ARG A 272 -0.56 4.83 15.87
CA ARG A 272 -0.66 3.46 15.32
C ARG A 272 -0.30 3.42 13.84
N GLU A 273 -0.75 4.41 13.08
CA GLU A 273 -0.40 4.52 11.65
C GLU A 273 1.07 4.87 11.45
N GLN A 274 1.63 5.80 12.24
CA GLN A 274 3.06 6.13 12.20
C GLN A 274 3.92 4.91 12.57
N ARG A 275 3.55 4.16 13.61
CA ARG A 275 4.21 2.90 13.99
C ARG A 275 4.19 1.90 12.83
N ARG A 276 3.04 1.72 12.18
CA ARG A 276 2.91 0.80 11.04
C ARG A 276 3.82 1.22 9.88
N ALA A 277 3.86 2.52 9.55
CA ALA A 277 4.71 3.04 8.50
C ALA A 277 6.21 2.84 8.80
N LEU A 278 6.64 3.08 10.05
CA LEU A 278 8.02 2.85 10.48
C LEU A 278 8.42 1.38 10.42
N ILE A 279 7.55 0.47 10.87
CA ILE A 279 7.78 -0.98 10.75
C ILE A 279 7.92 -1.40 9.28
N GLU A 280 7.08 -0.85 8.41
CA GLU A 280 7.14 -1.12 6.97
C GLU A 280 8.44 -0.58 6.35
N GLN A 281 8.87 0.63 6.72
CA GLN A 281 10.15 1.21 6.29
C GLN A 281 11.34 0.39 6.79
N MET A 282 11.33 -0.03 8.05
CA MET A 282 12.36 -0.91 8.60
C MET A 282 12.44 -2.25 7.89
N GLY A 283 11.29 -2.81 7.48
CA GLY A 283 11.22 -4.03 6.68
C GLY A 283 11.83 -3.91 5.28
N ARG A 284 12.07 -2.68 4.80
CA ARG A 284 12.72 -2.39 3.49
C ARG A 284 14.18 -2.00 3.60
N LEU A 285 14.80 -2.03 4.79
CA LEU A 285 16.21 -1.67 4.96
C LEU A 285 17.17 -2.62 4.24
N ASP A 286 16.74 -3.85 4.00
CA ASP A 286 17.44 -4.78 3.12
C ASP A 286 17.01 -4.53 1.68
N ILE A 287 17.97 -4.29 0.79
CA ILE A 287 17.76 -4.06 -0.64
C ILE A 287 18.03 -5.39 -1.37
N PRO A 288 17.00 -6.19 -1.69
CA PRO A 288 17.17 -7.46 -2.38
C PRO A 288 17.28 -7.27 -3.90
N SER A 289 17.84 -8.28 -4.55
CA SER A 289 17.83 -8.38 -6.00
C SER A 289 16.43 -8.70 -6.55
N PRO A 290 15.89 -7.95 -7.52
CA PRO A 290 14.63 -8.29 -8.17
C PRO A 290 14.74 -9.51 -9.10
N VAL A 291 15.92 -9.81 -9.64
CA VAL A 291 16.14 -10.86 -10.64
C VAL A 291 17.51 -11.54 -10.47
N SER A 292 17.62 -12.81 -10.85
CA SER A 292 18.92 -13.47 -10.90
C SER A 292 19.78 -12.89 -12.04
N GLY A 293 21.06 -12.65 -11.80
CA GLY A 293 21.92 -12.03 -12.80
C GLY A 293 23.32 -11.72 -12.28
N VAL A 294 24.03 -10.85 -12.99
CA VAL A 294 25.36 -10.36 -12.61
C VAL A 294 25.27 -8.89 -12.22
N VAL A 295 25.91 -8.53 -11.10
CA VAL A 295 25.99 -7.15 -10.62
C VAL A 295 26.84 -6.31 -11.56
N TYR A 296 26.31 -5.16 -11.95
CA TYR A 296 26.94 -4.21 -12.86
C TYR A 296 26.80 -2.77 -12.36
N ASN A 297 27.85 -1.98 -12.52
CA ASN A 297 27.93 -0.56 -12.17
C ASN A 297 27.39 -0.28 -10.75
N LEU A 298 27.97 -0.96 -9.76
CA LEU A 298 27.77 -0.67 -8.34
C LEU A 298 28.19 0.78 -8.07
N GLN A 299 27.29 1.63 -7.58
CA GLN A 299 27.58 3.05 -7.29
C GLN A 299 28.01 3.29 -5.84
N VAL A 300 27.81 2.29 -4.99
CA VAL A 300 28.01 2.37 -3.54
C VAL A 300 29.24 1.53 -3.17
N PHE A 301 30.33 2.20 -2.79
CA PHE A 301 31.63 1.54 -2.56
C PHE A 301 32.11 1.57 -1.10
N ALA A 302 31.48 2.41 -0.26
CA ALA A 302 31.92 2.65 1.10
C ALA A 302 30.80 2.37 2.10
N LEU A 303 31.15 1.74 3.22
CA LEU A 303 30.29 1.68 4.40
C LEU A 303 30.02 3.11 4.90
N ARG A 304 28.82 3.33 5.43
CA ARG A 304 28.31 4.64 5.88
C ARG A 304 28.17 5.70 4.79
N SER A 305 28.21 5.31 3.52
CA SER A 305 27.79 6.20 2.43
C SER A 305 26.27 6.41 2.48
N VAL A 306 25.83 7.56 1.99
CA VAL A 306 24.42 7.95 2.00
C VAL A 306 23.83 7.76 0.61
N ILE A 307 22.74 7.02 0.53
CA ILE A 307 21.94 6.83 -0.68
C ILE A 307 20.71 7.75 -0.59
N ARG A 308 20.41 8.50 -1.65
CA ARG A 308 19.20 9.32 -1.70
C ARG A 308 18.00 8.50 -2.20
N PRO A 309 16.77 8.91 -1.88
CA PRO A 309 15.56 8.36 -2.48
C PRO A 309 15.66 8.20 -4.00
N ALA A 310 15.36 7.00 -4.49
CA ALA A 310 15.35 6.64 -5.91
C ALA A 310 16.71 6.72 -6.65
N ASP A 311 17.82 6.96 -5.96
CA ASP A 311 19.13 6.88 -6.60
C ASP A 311 19.47 5.41 -6.95
N PRO A 312 20.00 5.14 -8.15
CA PRO A 312 20.48 3.82 -8.53
C PRO A 312 21.61 3.34 -7.61
N VAL A 313 21.42 2.21 -6.93
CA VAL A 313 22.46 1.59 -6.09
C VAL A 313 23.40 0.76 -6.96
N LEU A 314 22.82 -0.05 -7.83
CA LEU A 314 23.52 -0.89 -8.81
C LEU A 314 22.56 -1.31 -9.93
N PHE A 315 23.09 -1.97 -10.95
CA PHE A 315 22.32 -2.61 -12.00
C PHE A 315 22.53 -4.12 -11.98
N ILE A 316 21.52 -4.87 -12.41
CA ILE A 316 21.63 -6.31 -12.57
C ILE A 316 21.39 -6.67 -14.02
N VAL A 317 22.31 -7.44 -14.59
CA VAL A 317 22.22 -7.97 -15.95
C VAL A 317 21.81 -9.44 -15.86
N PRO A 318 20.55 -9.78 -16.21
CA PRO A 318 20.08 -11.17 -16.17
C PRO A 318 20.85 -12.03 -17.18
N GLN A 319 21.26 -13.23 -16.77
CA GLN A 319 22.06 -14.13 -17.61
C GLN A 319 21.19 -15.07 -18.47
N ASP A 320 19.94 -15.28 -18.08
CA ASP A 320 19.00 -16.21 -18.72
C ASP A 320 18.04 -15.48 -19.67
N ARG A 321 18.57 -14.57 -20.50
CA ARG A 321 17.77 -13.85 -21.49
C ARG A 321 17.93 -14.47 -22.87
N PRO A 322 16.85 -14.54 -23.67
CA PRO A 322 16.96 -14.97 -25.05
C PRO A 322 17.91 -14.04 -25.80
N LEU A 323 18.78 -14.62 -26.61
CA LEU A 323 19.65 -13.87 -27.50
C LEU A 323 18.80 -13.24 -28.60
N VAL A 324 18.95 -11.94 -28.82
CA VAL A 324 18.24 -11.21 -29.87
C VAL A 324 19.25 -10.79 -30.93
N ILE A 325 18.85 -10.81 -32.19
CA ILE A 325 19.70 -10.36 -33.30
C ILE A 325 19.26 -8.95 -33.67
N ASN A 326 20.16 -7.98 -33.50
CA ASN A 326 19.94 -6.62 -33.95
C ASN A 326 20.54 -6.45 -35.35
N ALA A 327 19.67 -6.38 -36.36
CA ALA A 327 20.03 -6.15 -37.75
C ALA A 327 19.87 -4.68 -38.13
N ARG A 328 20.82 -4.16 -38.91
CA ARG A 328 20.81 -2.79 -39.44
C ARG A 328 20.25 -2.81 -40.85
N VAL A 329 19.07 -2.24 -41.02
CA VAL A 329 18.38 -2.14 -42.30
C VAL A 329 18.60 -0.74 -42.86
N ASP A 330 19.04 -0.65 -44.12
CA ASP A 330 19.22 0.64 -44.79
C ASP A 330 17.88 1.41 -44.86
N SER A 331 17.94 2.72 -44.61
CA SER A 331 16.80 3.64 -44.68
C SER A 331 15.97 3.50 -45.97
N ILE A 332 16.60 3.17 -47.10
CA ILE A 332 15.92 2.98 -48.40
C ILE A 332 15.02 1.72 -48.45
N HIS A 333 15.06 0.87 -47.44
CA HIS A 333 14.29 -0.37 -47.35
C HIS A 333 13.28 -0.40 -46.20
N VAL A 334 13.10 0.74 -45.49
CA VAL A 334 12.14 0.85 -44.38
C VAL A 334 10.70 0.57 -44.82
N ASP A 335 10.34 0.91 -46.06
CA ASP A 335 9.00 0.69 -46.65
C ASP A 335 8.60 -0.78 -46.77
N LYS A 336 9.57 -1.69 -46.68
CA LYS A 336 9.40 -3.15 -46.85
C LYS A 336 9.55 -3.94 -45.55
N LEU A 337 9.79 -3.25 -44.43
CA LEU A 337 10.04 -3.85 -43.13
C LEU A 337 8.76 -3.79 -42.28
N PHE A 338 8.33 -4.93 -41.73
CA PHE A 338 7.16 -5.01 -40.84
C PHE A 338 7.35 -6.07 -39.76
N VAL A 339 6.68 -5.87 -38.62
CA VAL A 339 6.72 -6.81 -37.49
C VAL A 339 6.06 -8.14 -37.88
N GLY A 340 6.68 -9.27 -37.50
CA GLY A 340 6.24 -10.63 -37.81
C GLY A 340 6.82 -11.22 -39.10
N GLN A 341 7.57 -10.43 -39.87
CA GLN A 341 8.21 -10.83 -41.12
C GLN A 341 9.23 -11.95 -40.90
N GLU A 342 9.23 -12.94 -41.79
CA GLU A 342 10.18 -14.06 -41.73
C GLU A 342 11.56 -13.64 -42.22
N VAL A 343 12.57 -14.00 -41.45
CA VAL A 343 13.97 -13.70 -41.72
C VAL A 343 14.76 -15.00 -41.76
N THR A 344 15.61 -15.12 -42.76
CA THR A 344 16.62 -16.17 -42.81
C THR A 344 17.95 -15.60 -42.30
N LEU A 345 18.49 -16.19 -41.25
CA LEU A 345 19.70 -15.73 -40.56
C LEU A 345 20.89 -16.60 -40.98
N ARG A 346 21.96 -15.95 -41.44
CA ARG A 346 23.24 -16.58 -41.75
C ARG A 346 24.31 -16.06 -40.80
N PHE A 347 24.90 -16.95 -40.00
CA PHE A 347 25.96 -16.60 -39.07
C PHE A 347 27.29 -16.65 -39.81
N SER A 348 27.81 -15.49 -40.21
CA SER A 348 29.05 -15.40 -41.00
C SER A 348 30.28 -15.93 -40.24
N ALA A 349 30.18 -16.07 -38.90
CA ALA A 349 31.21 -16.63 -38.05
C ALA A 349 31.21 -18.18 -37.96
N LEU A 350 30.19 -18.85 -38.50
CA LEU A 350 30.08 -20.32 -38.48
C LEU A 350 30.37 -20.91 -39.88
N ASP A 351 30.81 -22.18 -39.92
CA ASP A 351 31.11 -22.84 -41.19
C ASP A 351 29.82 -23.07 -41.99
N GLN A 352 29.72 -22.41 -43.15
CA GLN A 352 28.56 -22.41 -44.03
C GLN A 352 28.27 -23.79 -44.65
N ARG A 353 29.22 -24.73 -44.60
CA ARG A 353 29.02 -26.09 -45.14
C ARG A 353 28.30 -27.01 -44.16
N THR A 354 28.41 -26.73 -42.87
CA THR A 354 27.89 -27.57 -41.79
C THR A 354 26.75 -26.90 -41.02
N THR A 355 26.66 -25.57 -41.07
CA THR A 355 25.64 -24.78 -40.37
C THR A 355 24.45 -24.53 -41.29
N PRO A 356 23.24 -25.02 -40.97
CA PRO A 356 22.05 -24.69 -41.74
C PRO A 356 21.64 -23.23 -41.56
N GLU A 357 20.92 -22.69 -42.54
CA GLU A 357 20.25 -21.39 -42.40
C GLU A 357 19.18 -21.49 -41.29
N LEU A 358 19.22 -20.54 -40.35
CA LEU A 358 18.27 -20.49 -39.24
C LEU A 358 17.13 -19.52 -39.57
N PHE A 359 15.92 -19.85 -39.14
CA PHE A 359 14.75 -18.99 -39.37
C PHE A 359 14.40 -18.17 -38.12
N GLY A 360 14.16 -16.87 -38.30
CA GLY A 360 13.73 -15.96 -37.26
C GLY A 360 12.55 -15.09 -37.71
N ARG A 361 12.02 -14.30 -36.79
CA ARG A 361 10.96 -13.31 -37.06
C ARG A 361 11.34 -11.95 -36.53
N VAL A 362 11.02 -10.91 -37.29
CA VAL A 362 11.17 -9.51 -36.83
C VAL A 362 10.17 -9.28 -35.71
N THR A 363 10.64 -8.97 -34.50
CA THR A 363 9.79 -8.69 -33.33
C THR A 363 9.57 -7.21 -33.15
N GLN A 364 10.60 -6.40 -33.38
CA GLN A 364 10.56 -4.96 -33.17
C GLN A 364 11.34 -4.22 -34.26
N ILE A 365 10.89 -3.03 -34.60
CA ILE A 365 11.55 -2.11 -35.54
C ILE A 365 11.70 -0.78 -34.80
N SER A 366 12.86 -0.14 -34.92
CA SER A 366 13.05 1.19 -34.35
C SER A 366 12.07 2.20 -34.94
N ALA A 367 11.48 3.02 -34.07
CA ALA A 367 10.54 4.06 -34.49
C ALA A 367 11.21 5.20 -35.28
N ASP A 368 12.52 5.34 -35.14
CA ASP A 368 13.34 6.35 -35.82
C ASP A 368 14.60 5.72 -36.42
N ALA A 369 15.22 6.42 -37.36
CA ALA A 369 16.47 6.03 -38.00
C ALA A 369 17.67 6.49 -37.15
N PHE A 370 18.63 5.59 -36.97
CA PHE A 370 19.89 5.89 -36.30
C PHE A 370 20.96 6.27 -37.34
N GLU A 371 21.87 7.16 -36.96
CA GLU A 371 23.03 7.50 -37.79
C GLU A 371 24.26 6.74 -37.30
N ASP A 372 25.00 6.12 -38.22
CA ASP A 372 26.26 5.46 -37.90
C ASP A 372 27.38 6.50 -37.76
N GLU A 373 28.01 6.58 -36.59
CA GLU A 373 29.03 7.59 -36.26
C GLU A 373 30.25 7.58 -37.21
N ALA A 374 30.57 6.44 -37.83
CA ALA A 374 31.72 6.31 -38.71
C ALA A 374 31.38 6.63 -40.18
N THR A 375 30.18 6.25 -40.64
CA THR A 375 29.80 6.33 -42.05
C THR A 375 28.78 7.43 -42.35
N ARG A 376 28.17 8.04 -41.32
CA ARG A 376 27.02 8.97 -41.42
C ARG A 376 25.84 8.41 -42.22
N ALA A 377 25.77 7.09 -42.37
CA ALA A 377 24.67 6.43 -43.03
C ALA A 377 23.52 6.25 -42.05
N SER A 378 22.29 6.51 -42.52
CA SER A 378 21.07 6.35 -41.74
C SER A 378 20.54 4.91 -41.88
N TYR A 379 20.25 4.26 -40.75
CA TYR A 379 19.76 2.89 -40.71
C TYR A 379 18.65 2.70 -39.66
N TYR A 380 17.73 1.79 -39.92
CA TYR A 380 16.74 1.33 -38.95
C TYR A 380 17.25 0.06 -38.25
N ARG A 381 16.92 -0.08 -36.97
CA ARG A 381 17.24 -1.30 -36.22
C ARG A 381 16.04 -2.23 -36.27
N ALA A 382 16.25 -3.43 -36.80
CA ALA A 382 15.28 -4.52 -36.75
C ALA A 382 15.76 -5.54 -35.71
N GLU A 383 14.95 -5.78 -34.69
CA GLU A 383 15.19 -6.81 -33.69
C GLU A 383 14.54 -8.11 -34.16
N ILE A 384 15.33 -9.19 -34.12
CA ILE A 384 14.96 -10.47 -34.71
C ILE A 384 15.20 -11.55 -33.67
N VAL A 385 14.17 -12.37 -33.43
CA VAL A 385 14.24 -13.53 -32.52
C VAL A 385 14.24 -14.80 -33.36
N LEU A 386 15.08 -15.77 -32.98
CA LEU A 386 15.11 -17.10 -33.59
C LEU A 386 13.79 -17.83 -33.31
N SER A 387 13.29 -18.58 -34.30
CA SER A 387 12.09 -19.38 -34.12
C SER A 387 12.36 -20.56 -33.17
N GLU A 388 11.32 -21.02 -32.45
CA GLU A 388 11.46 -22.13 -31.51
C GLU A 388 12.02 -23.39 -32.19
N GLY A 389 13.03 -24.02 -31.56
CA GLY A 389 13.68 -25.23 -32.07
C GLY A 389 14.78 -25.02 -33.12
N GLU A 390 14.91 -23.83 -33.71
CA GLU A 390 15.96 -23.54 -34.70
C GLU A 390 17.36 -23.52 -34.09
N GLN A 391 17.49 -23.11 -32.83
CA GLN A 391 18.76 -23.15 -32.09
C GLN A 391 19.27 -24.60 -31.89
N ALA A 392 18.39 -25.59 -31.86
CA ALA A 392 18.75 -27.00 -31.72
C ALA A 392 19.23 -27.64 -33.05
N ARG A 393 19.07 -26.95 -34.19
CA ARG A 393 19.58 -27.37 -35.50
C ARG A 393 21.07 -27.05 -35.70
N LEU A 394 21.68 -26.34 -34.75
CA LEU A 394 23.11 -26.06 -34.75
C LEU A 394 23.92 -27.33 -34.42
N PRO A 395 25.13 -27.50 -34.99
CA PRO A 395 25.99 -28.64 -34.68
C PRO A 395 26.32 -28.75 -33.17
N GLU A 396 26.41 -29.97 -32.63
CA GLU A 396 26.73 -30.21 -31.22
C GLU A 396 28.01 -29.46 -30.80
N GLY A 397 27.90 -28.63 -29.75
CA GLY A 397 29.00 -27.80 -29.24
C GLY A 397 29.05 -26.35 -29.77
N THR A 398 28.14 -25.96 -30.68
CA THR A 398 28.08 -24.58 -31.22
C THR A 398 27.18 -23.70 -30.37
N ALA A 399 27.77 -22.83 -29.55
CA ALA A 399 27.03 -21.84 -28.75
C ALA A 399 27.00 -20.48 -29.46
N LEU A 400 25.82 -19.87 -29.53
CA LEU A 400 25.66 -18.48 -29.97
C LEU A 400 26.10 -17.56 -28.83
N ILE A 401 27.04 -16.64 -29.12
CA ILE A 401 27.62 -15.73 -28.13
C ILE A 401 27.27 -14.29 -28.54
N PRO A 402 26.96 -13.39 -27.58
CA PRO A 402 26.80 -11.96 -27.86
C PRO A 402 28.03 -11.38 -28.58
N GLY A 403 27.79 -10.50 -29.55
CA GLY A 403 28.81 -9.89 -30.40
C GLY A 403 29.09 -10.61 -31.72
N MET A 404 28.55 -11.81 -31.93
CA MET A 404 28.73 -12.57 -33.18
C MET A 404 28.04 -11.86 -34.37
N PRO A 405 28.73 -11.69 -35.52
CA PRO A 405 28.14 -11.07 -36.71
C PRO A 405 27.16 -12.03 -37.41
N VAL A 406 26.03 -11.48 -37.86
CA VAL A 406 24.94 -12.21 -38.51
C VAL A 406 24.44 -11.42 -39.71
N GLU A 407 24.23 -12.08 -40.84
CA GLU A 407 23.52 -11.51 -41.98
C GLU A 407 22.06 -11.94 -41.94
N ALA A 408 21.17 -10.96 -41.84
CA ALA A 408 19.73 -11.16 -41.84
C ALA A 408 19.17 -10.94 -43.24
N PHE A 409 18.62 -12.01 -43.84
CA PHE A 409 17.89 -11.98 -45.11
C PHE A 409 16.41 -11.85 -44.80
N ILE A 410 15.93 -10.61 -44.79
CA ILE A 410 14.55 -10.27 -44.45
C ILE A 410 13.68 -10.45 -45.69
N ARG A 411 12.72 -11.38 -45.66
CA ARG A 411 11.93 -11.78 -46.84
C ARG A 411 10.95 -10.68 -47.24
N THR A 412 11.15 -10.09 -48.41
CA THR A 412 10.24 -9.08 -49.00
C THR A 412 9.15 -9.71 -49.86
N ALA A 413 8.20 -8.90 -50.32
CA ALA A 413 7.11 -9.36 -51.20
C ALA A 413 7.65 -10.09 -52.45
N ASP A 414 7.03 -11.23 -52.76
CA ASP A 414 7.37 -12.03 -53.93
C ASP A 414 7.07 -11.22 -55.21
N ARG A 415 8.02 -11.24 -56.15
CA ARG A 415 7.91 -10.51 -57.44
C ARG A 415 8.01 -11.47 -58.60
N THR A 416 7.22 -11.21 -59.64
CA THR A 416 7.31 -11.97 -60.89
C THR A 416 8.49 -11.44 -61.73
N PRO A 417 9.14 -12.28 -62.55
CA PRO A 417 10.20 -11.82 -63.45
C PRO A 417 9.80 -10.63 -64.33
N ILE A 418 8.55 -10.60 -64.81
CA ILE A 418 8.04 -9.47 -65.60
C ILE A 418 7.94 -8.18 -64.78
N ALA A 419 7.67 -8.26 -63.48
CA ALA A 419 7.62 -7.09 -62.61
C ALA A 419 8.98 -6.41 -62.46
N TYR A 420 10.10 -7.14 -62.52
CA TYR A 420 11.44 -6.53 -62.50
C TYR A 420 11.73 -5.69 -63.77
N LEU A 421 11.18 -6.11 -64.92
CA LEU A 421 11.35 -5.43 -66.21
C LEU A 421 10.43 -4.20 -66.35
N VAL A 422 9.18 -4.31 -65.89
CA VAL A 422 8.15 -3.30 -66.12
C VAL A 422 8.08 -2.25 -64.99
N LYS A 423 8.37 -2.65 -63.74
CA LYS A 423 8.18 -1.77 -62.56
C LYS A 423 8.98 -0.46 -62.60
N PRO A 424 10.27 -0.42 -63.02
CA PRO A 424 10.99 0.85 -63.13
C PRO A 424 10.33 1.82 -64.10
N PHE A 425 9.72 1.31 -65.17
CA PHE A 425 9.01 2.10 -66.17
C PHE A 425 7.69 2.65 -65.62
N THR A 426 6.93 1.82 -64.89
CA THR A 426 5.67 2.25 -64.26
C THR A 426 5.90 3.19 -63.08
N ASP A 427 6.93 2.98 -62.27
CA ASP A 427 7.26 3.84 -61.13
C ASP A 427 7.75 5.22 -61.63
N TYR A 428 8.52 5.26 -62.72
CA TYR A 428 8.93 6.51 -63.37
C TYR A 428 7.74 7.26 -63.98
N LEU A 429 6.83 6.56 -64.68
CA LEU A 429 5.61 7.16 -65.20
C LEU A 429 4.70 7.68 -64.07
N ALA A 430 4.48 6.89 -63.02
CA ALA A 430 3.66 7.30 -61.88
C ALA A 430 4.25 8.51 -61.13
N LYS A 431 5.59 8.63 -61.08
CA LYS A 431 6.28 9.79 -60.51
C LYS A 431 6.15 11.02 -61.42
N ALA A 432 6.28 10.85 -62.73
CA ALA A 432 6.11 11.92 -63.73
C ALA A 432 4.67 12.42 -63.89
N PHE A 433 3.67 11.69 -63.37
CA PHE A 433 2.25 12.12 -63.30
C PHE A 433 1.85 12.67 -61.93
N ARG A 434 2.75 12.65 -60.93
CA ARG A 434 2.52 13.17 -59.57
C ARG A 434 3.31 14.45 -59.24
N GLU A 435 4.29 14.78 -60.06
CA GLU A 435 4.74 16.16 -60.30
C GLU A 435 3.93 16.75 -61.47
#